data_AF-A0A0G1JMJ2-F1
#
_entry.id   AF-A0A0G1JMJ2-F1
#
_cell.length_a   1.000
_cell.length_b   1.000
_cell.length_c   1.000
_cell.angle_alpha   90.00
_cell.angle_beta   90.00
_cell.angle_gamma   90.00
#
_symmetry.space_group_name_H-M   'P 1'
#
loop_
_entity.id
_entity.type
_entity.pdbx_description
1 polymer ?
#
loop_
_entity_poly.entity_id
_entity_poly.type
_entity_poly.pdbx_seq_one_letter_code
_entity_poly.pdbx_strand_id
1 'polypeptide(L)' 'MRIDYHQNFSKHYKKRIANNPSLNARFTERLILFESNPQNPLLRNHRLVGKKENYWSFSITGDIRVVYRLENNRLG' A
#
# COMPACT_ATOMS: atom_id res chain seq x y z
N MET A 1 -7.85 2.29 11.39
CA MET A 1 -7.75 2.80 10.01
C MET A 1 -8.70 2.01 9.13
N ARG A 2 -9.35 2.61 8.12
CA ARG A 2 -10.14 1.88 7.13
C ARG A 2 -9.37 1.86 5.82
N ILE A 3 -9.27 0.69 5.20
CA ILE A 3 -8.59 0.48 3.91
C ILE A 3 -9.62 -0.02 2.91
N ASP A 4 -9.85 0.77 1.86
CA ASP A 4 -10.68 0.37 0.74
C ASP A 4 -9.79 0.10 -0.48
N TYR A 5 -9.91 -1.11 -1.03
CA TYR A 5 -9.10 -1.54 -2.17
C TYR A 5 -9.75 -1.12 -3.50
N HIS A 6 -9.04 -0.31 -4.28
CA HIS A 6 -9.48 0.03 -5.62
C HIS A 6 -9.52 -1.21 -6.53
N GLN A 7 -10.45 -1.29 -7.48
CA GLN A 7 -10.59 -2.46 -8.36
C GLN A 7 -9.27 -2.82 -9.10
N ASN A 8 -8.53 -1.80 -9.55
CA ASN A 8 -7.22 -2.01 -10.18
C ASN A 8 -6.17 -2.55 -9.20
N PHE A 9 -6.23 -2.17 -7.93
CA PHE A 9 -5.37 -2.75 -6.90
C PHE A 9 -5.67 -4.24 -6.77
N SER A 10 -6.94 -4.63 -6.59
CA SER A 10 -7.31 -6.05 -6.41
C SER A 10 -6.91 -6.91 -7.61
N LYS A 11 -7.07 -6.40 -8.84
CA LYS A 11 -6.59 -7.07 -10.07
C LYS A 11 -5.08 -7.29 -10.05
N HIS A 12 -4.30 -6.26 -9.74
CA HIS A 12 -2.84 -6.36 -9.68
C HIS A 12 -2.35 -7.24 -8.52
N TYR A 13 -3.00 -7.14 -7.36
CA TYR A 13 -2.73 -7.97 -6.20
C TYR A 13 -2.90 -9.45 -6.53
N LYS A 14 -4.05 -9.83 -7.13
CA LYS A 14 -4.31 -11.21 -7.51
C LYS A 14 -3.27 -11.74 -8.50
N LYS A 15 -2.88 -10.92 -9.49
CA LYS A 15 -1.91 -11.31 -10.52
C LYS A 15 -0.49 -11.46 -9.99
N ARG A 16 -0.07 -10.64 -9.03
CA ARG A 16 1.35 -10.50 -8.65
C ARG A 16 1.69 -11.03 -7.27
N ILE A 17 0.74 -11.00 -6.33
CA ILE A 17 0.97 -11.24 -4.91
C ILE A 17 0.21 -12.47 -4.42
N ALA A 18 -1.11 -12.54 -4.66
CA ALA A 18 -1.97 -13.56 -4.05
C ALA A 18 -1.53 -15.00 -4.35
N ASN A 19 -1.05 -15.26 -5.58
CA ASN A 19 -0.63 -16.59 -6.02
C ASN A 19 0.82 -16.95 -5.62
N ASN A 20 1.54 -16.05 -4.94
CA ASN A 20 2.88 -16.32 -4.41
C ASN A 20 2.83 -16.27 -2.87
N PRO A 21 2.81 -17.42 -2.17
CA PRO A 21 2.62 -17.47 -0.72
C PRO A 21 3.63 -16.63 0.07
N SER A 22 4.90 -16.65 -0.32
CA SER A 22 5.96 -15.89 0.36
C SER A 22 5.76 -14.38 0.23
N LEU A 23 5.39 -13.93 -0.97
CA LEU A 23 5.15 -12.52 -1.23
C LEU A 23 3.82 -12.06 -0.60
N ASN A 24 2.81 -12.92 -0.58
CA ASN A 24 1.55 -12.70 0.11
C ASN A 24 1.76 -12.53 1.62
N ALA A 25 2.58 -13.37 2.24
CA ALA A 25 2.95 -13.23 3.65
C ALA A 25 3.67 -11.91 3.93
N ARG A 26 4.65 -11.53 3.10
CA ARG A 26 5.34 -10.23 3.21
C ARG A 26 4.39 -9.04 3.04
N PHE A 27 3.45 -9.14 2.11
CA PHE A 27 2.43 -8.11 1.94
C PHE A 27 1.61 -7.94 3.23
N THR A 28 1.11 -9.04 3.79
CA THR A 28 0.32 -9.01 5.03
C THR A 28 1.12 -8.43 6.19
N GLU A 29 2.37 -8.85 6.37
CA GLU A 29 3.26 -8.29 7.41
C GLU A 29 3.42 -6.77 7.26
N ARG A 30 3.69 -6.30 6.03
CA ARG A 30 3.89 -4.87 5.75
C ARG A 30 2.59 -4.08 5.88
N LEU A 31 1.45 -4.67 5.57
CA LEU A 31 0.13 -4.06 5.77
C LEU A 31 -0.17 -3.86 7.26
N ILE A 32 0.05 -4.88 8.09
CA ILE A 32 -0.13 -4.81 9.55
C ILE A 32 0.83 -3.76 10.15
N LEU A 33 2.08 -3.74 9.69
CA LEU A 33 3.05 -2.72 10.11
C LEU A 33 2.61 -1.31 9.69
N PHE A 34 2.06 -1.17 8.49
CA PHE A 34 1.52 0.10 8.02
C PHE A 34 0.31 0.55 8.83
N GLU A 35 -0.61 -0.34 9.20
CA GLU A 35 -1.77 -0.04 10.04
C GLU A 35 -1.39 0.43 11.45
N SER A 36 -0.32 -0.15 12.02
CA SER A 36 0.16 0.18 13.37
C SER A 36 1.11 1.37 13.41
N ASN A 37 2.02 1.48 12.44
CA ASN A 37 3.01 2.55 12.35
C ASN A 37 3.35 2.88 10.88
N PRO A 38 2.57 3.74 10.21
CA PRO A 38 2.81 4.15 8.82
C PRO A 38 4.17 4.81 8.57
N GLN A 39 4.83 5.34 9.61
CA GLN A 39 6.13 6.02 9.50
C GLN A 39 7.31 5.08 9.76
N ASN A 40 7.06 3.77 9.95
CA ASN A 40 8.14 2.83 10.17
C ASN A 40 9.14 2.85 9.00
N PRO A 41 10.46 2.99 9.25
CA PRO A 41 11.47 3.07 8.20
C PRO A 41 11.49 1.88 7.23
N LEU A 42 11.09 0.68 7.69
CA LEU A 42 11.00 -0.51 6.83
C LEU A 42 9.99 -0.35 5.70
N LEU A 43 8.93 0.44 5.93
CA LEU A 43 7.92 0.72 4.92
C LEU A 43 8.43 1.71 3.87
N ARG A 44 9.46 2.51 4.18
CA ARG A 44 9.94 3.60 3.32
C ARG A 44 8.77 4.43 2.78
N ASN A 45 7.80 4.70 3.65
CA ASN A 45 6.56 5.35 3.29
C ASN A 45 6.80 6.83 2.99
N HIS A 46 6.38 7.29 1.82
CA HIS A 46 6.59 8.68 1.41
C HIS A 46 5.54 9.12 0.41
N ARG A 47 5.33 10.44 0.33
CA ARG A 47 4.49 11.09 -0.67
C ARG A 47 5.18 10.98 -2.04
N LEU A 48 4.41 10.62 -3.06
CA LEU A 48 4.89 10.64 -4.43
C LEU A 48 4.94 12.08 -4.94
N VAL A 49 5.72 12.32 -6.00
CA VAL A 49 5.93 13.66 -6.58
C VAL A 49 5.38 13.73 -8.02
N GLY A 50 5.27 14.95 -8.54
CA GLY A 50 4.78 15.22 -9.91
C GLY A 50 3.29 14.88 -10.08
N LYS A 51 2.94 14.22 -11.19
CA LYS A 51 1.53 13.88 -11.52
C LYS A 51 0.80 13.03 -10.46
N LYS A 52 1.52 12.46 -9.49
CA LYS A 52 0.97 11.64 -8.41
C LYS A 52 1.18 12.27 -7.03
N GLU A 53 1.30 13.59 -6.94
CA GLU A 53 1.50 14.30 -5.66
C GLU A 53 0.42 14.02 -4.60
N ASN A 54 -0.79 13.62 -4.98
CA ASN A 54 -1.84 13.25 -4.01
C ASN A 54 -1.79 11.78 -3.57
N TYR A 55 -0.77 11.05 -3.98
CA TYR A 55 -0.56 9.65 -3.63
C TYR A 55 0.67 9.47 -2.75
N TRP A 56 0.67 8.38 -2.02
CA TRP A 56 1.72 7.89 -1.16
C TRP A 56 2.13 6.50 -1.60
N SER A 57 3.33 6.09 -1.19
CA SER A 57 3.80 4.75 -1.47
C SER A 57 4.62 4.17 -0.34
N PHE A 58 4.32 2.92 0.02
CA PHE A 58 5.14 2.11 0.91
C PHE A 58 5.63 0.82 0.23
N SER A 59 6.76 0.32 0.71
CA SER A 59 7.48 -0.84 0.20
C SER A 59 6.94 -2.13 0.81
N ILE A 60 6.72 -3.12 -0.04
CA ILE A 60 6.51 -4.51 0.37
C ILE A 60 7.85 -5.26 0.29
N THR A 61 8.54 -5.06 -0.83
CA THR A 61 9.92 -5.52 -1.13
C THR A 61 10.68 -4.39 -1.81
N GLY A 62 11.95 -4.63 -2.19
CA GLY A 62 12.75 -3.63 -2.91
C GLY A 62 12.14 -3.15 -4.23
N ASP A 63 11.39 -4.02 -4.90
CA ASP A 63 10.79 -3.83 -6.22
C ASP A 63 9.25 -3.67 -6.20
N ILE A 64 8.57 -4.16 -5.16
CA ILE A 64 7.10 -4.09 -5.05
C ILE A 64 6.70 -3.03 -4.03
N ARG A 65 5.83 -2.13 -4.49
CA ARG A 65 5.29 -1.03 -3.70
C ARG A 65 3.78 -0.99 -3.78
N VAL A 66 3.15 -0.67 -2.66
CA VAL A 66 1.74 -0.25 -2.61
C VAL A 66 1.71 1.25 -2.87
N VAL A 67 0.73 1.68 -3.67
CA VAL A 67 0.43 3.09 -3.89
C VAL A 67 -0.98 3.34 -3.40
N TYR A 68 -1.15 4.31 -2.52
CA TYR A 68 -2.42 4.64 -1.90
C TYR A 68 -2.61 6.16 -1.86
N ARG A 69 -3.81 6.61 -1.53
CA ARG A 69 -4.08 8.00 -1.18
C ARG A 69 -4.89 8.01 0.11
N LEU A 70 -4.79 9.09 0.86
CA LEU A 70 -5.65 9.31 2.01
C LEU A 70 -6.98 9.86 1.49
N GLU A 71 -8.07 9.14 1.75
CA GLU A 71 -9.42 9.66 1.54
C GLU A 71 -9.79 10.44 2.81
N ASN A 72 -9.90 11.76 2.69
CA ASN A 72 -10.54 12.54 3.73
C ASN A 72 -12.04 12.26 3.62
N ASN A 73 -12.64 11.70 4.66
CA ASN A 73 -14.10 11.60 4.78
C ASN A 73 -14.67 13.02 4.68
N ARG A 74 -15.06 13.45 3.48
CA ARG A 74 -15.95 14.59 3.30
C ARG A 74 -17.32 14.09 3.73
N LEU A 75 -17.69 14.37 4.98
CA LEU A 75 -19.09 14.56 5.34
C LEU A 75 -19.58 15.71 4.45
N GLY A 76 -20.31 15.35 3.40
CA GLY A 76 -21.09 16.23 2.55
C GLY A 76 -22.48 15.65 2.46
#